data_AF-A0A7Y5QXM2-F1
#
_entry.id   AF-A0A7Y5QXM2-F1
#
_cell.length_a   1.000
_cell.length_b   1.000
_cell.length_c   1.000
_cell.angle_alpha   90.00
_cell.angle_beta   90.00
_cell.angle_gamma   90.00
#
_symmetry.space_group_name_H-M   'P 1'
#
loop_
_entity.id
_entity.type
_entity.pdbx_description
1 polymer ?
#
loop_
_entity_poly.entity_id
_entity_poly.type
_entity_poly.pdbx_seq_one_letter_code
_entity_poly.pdbx_strand_id
1 'polypeptide(L)'
;MSELTRRVLFSVVAIPVALGAIWYGDWALAALLAIAAALGAGEFFRIAREAGHQPFVLAGAALAGLLPIVVHGERLGVFRGDLPTLALVAALAIFAASIWTRWPEGRPI
;
A
#
# COMPACT_ATOMS: atom_id res chain seq x y z
N MET A 1 -24.13 16.58 8.41
CA MET A 1 -23.26 17.35 7.49
C MET A 1 -23.48 16.83 6.07
N SER A 2 -23.61 17.71 5.07
CA SER A 2 -23.81 17.26 3.68
C SER A 2 -22.55 16.60 3.13
N GLU A 3 -22.68 15.69 2.16
CA GLU A 3 -21.51 15.06 1.53
C GLU A 3 -20.65 16.07 0.76
N LEU A 4 -21.28 17.07 0.15
CA LEU A 4 -20.57 18.18 -0.47
C LEU A 4 -19.68 18.90 0.55
N THR A 5 -20.22 19.21 1.73
CA THR A 5 -19.46 19.86 2.82
C THR A 5 -18.27 19.01 3.26
N ARG A 6 -18.44 17.69 3.40
CA ARG A 6 -17.36 16.78 3.80
C ARG A 6 -16.24 16.72 2.77
N ARG A 7 -16.58 16.61 1.48
CA ARG A 7 -15.62 16.61 0.38
C ARG A 7 -14.85 17.92 0.29
N VAL A 8 -15.53 19.05 0.44
CA VAL A 8 -14.89 20.38 0.43
C VAL A 8 -13.90 20.50 1.58
N LEU A 9 -14.30 20.14 2.82
CA LEU A 9 -13.41 20.23 3.98
C LEU A 9 -12.19 19.33 3.85
N PHE A 10 -12.37 18.10 3.34
CA PHE A 10 -11.24 17.21 3.07
C PHE A 10 -10.30 17.80 2.03
N SER A 11 -10.81 18.27 0.89
CA SER A 11 -9.99 18.81 -0.21
C SER A 11 -9.22 20.06 0.21
N VAL A 12 -9.81 20.92 1.03
CA VAL A 12 -9.14 22.12 1.58
C VAL A 12 -7.90 21.76 2.40
N VAL A 13 -7.85 20.59 3.02
CA VAL A 13 -6.68 20.11 3.79
C VAL A 13 -5.77 19.26 2.92
N ALA A 14 -6.32 18.31 2.16
CA ALA A 14 -5.57 17.33 1.39
C ALA A 14 -4.74 17.98 0.27
N ILE A 15 -5.29 19.00 -0.41
CA ILE A 15 -4.59 19.68 -1.51
C ILE A 15 -3.33 20.40 -0.99
N PRO A 16 -3.39 21.28 0.03
CA PRO A 16 -2.19 21.90 0.58
C PRO A 16 -1.17 20.90 1.12
N VAL A 17 -1.62 19.83 1.80
CA VAL A 17 -0.72 18.79 2.29
C VAL A 17 0.03 18.10 1.14
N ALA A 18 -0.68 17.75 0.06
CA ALA A 18 -0.08 17.16 -1.11
C ALA A 18 0.92 18.11 -1.79
N LEU A 19 0.54 19.38 -1.99
CA LEU A 19 1.42 20.40 -2.56
C LEU A 19 2.67 20.62 -1.69
N GLY A 20 2.51 20.67 -0.37
CA GLY A 20 3.61 20.81 0.58
C GLY A 20 4.56 19.63 0.55
N ALA A 21 4.05 18.40 0.46
CA ALA A 21 4.85 17.19 0.33
C ALA A 21 5.63 17.15 -1.00
N ILE A 22 5.02 17.61 -2.11
CA ILE A 22 5.69 17.73 -3.41
C ILE A 22 6.79 18.80 -3.35
N TRP A 23 6.52 19.94 -2.71
CA TRP A 23 7.47 21.04 -2.58
C TRP A 23 8.69 20.68 -1.73
N TYR A 24 8.47 20.05 -0.56
CA TYR A 24 9.58 19.55 0.28
C TYR A 24 10.29 18.36 -0.37
N GLY A 25 9.54 17.52 -1.08
CA GLY A 25 10.04 16.33 -1.74
C GLY A 25 10.59 15.29 -0.75
N ASP A 26 11.52 14.48 -1.25
CA ASP A 26 12.34 13.56 -0.48
C ASP A 26 11.52 12.63 0.46
N TRP A 27 11.80 12.63 1.76
CA TRP A 27 11.10 11.79 2.74
C TRP A 27 9.61 12.14 2.88
N ALA A 28 9.24 13.42 2.73
CA ALA A 28 7.86 13.86 2.88
C ALA A 28 6.96 13.30 1.77
N LEU A 29 7.48 13.33 0.53
CA LEU A 29 6.81 12.72 -0.61
C LEU A 29 6.75 11.19 -0.47
N ALA A 30 7.85 10.56 -0.04
CA ALA A 30 7.89 9.12 0.17
C ALA A 30 6.86 8.67 1.22
N ALA A 31 6.73 9.40 2.33
CA ALA A 31 5.75 9.13 3.37
C ALA A 31 4.31 9.29 2.88
N LEU A 32 4.02 10.37 2.13
CA LEU A 32 2.68 10.59 1.57
C LEU A 32 2.29 9.45 0.60
N LEU A 33 3.21 9.05 -0.28
CA LEU A 33 2.98 7.96 -1.23
C LEU A 33 2.82 6.62 -0.52
N ALA A 34 3.61 6.35 0.53
CA ALA A 34 3.49 5.14 1.34
C ALA A 34 2.09 5.02 1.98
N ILE A 35 1.61 6.11 2.58
CA ILE A 35 0.27 6.14 3.19
C ILE A 35 -0.81 5.96 2.12
N ALA A 36 -0.71 6.71 1.02
CA ALA A 36 -1.68 6.62 -0.07
C ALA A 36 -1.74 5.21 -0.69
N ALA A 37 -0.60 4.57 -0.91
CA ALA A 37 -0.50 3.22 -1.44
C ALA A 37 -1.09 2.18 -0.46
N ALA A 38 -0.78 2.28 0.84
CA ALA A 38 -1.31 1.38 1.85
C ALA A 38 -2.84 1.48 1.97
N LEU A 39 -3.38 2.71 2.01
CA LEU A 39 -4.82 2.94 2.06
C LEU A 39 -5.52 2.47 0.78
N GLY A 40 -4.97 2.80 -0.39
CA GLY A 40 -5.50 2.38 -1.68
C GLY A 40 -5.54 0.86 -1.84
N ALA A 41 -4.46 0.17 -1.45
CA ALA A 41 -4.41 -1.29 -1.45
C ALA A 41 -5.38 -1.91 -0.44
N GLY A 42 -5.46 -1.35 0.78
CA GLY A 42 -6.41 -1.80 1.79
C GLY A 42 -7.85 -1.73 1.31
N GLU A 43 -8.22 -0.64 0.63
CA GLU A 43 -9.53 -0.46 0.04
C GLU A 43 -9.79 -1.42 -1.13
N PHE A 44 -8.80 -1.58 -2.02
CA PHE A 44 -8.86 -2.55 -3.10
C PHE A 44 -9.12 -3.98 -2.58
N PHE A 45 -8.41 -4.41 -1.53
CA PHE A 45 -8.65 -5.72 -0.93
C PHE A 45 -9.98 -5.78 -0.18
N ARG A 46 -10.48 -4.67 0.40
CA ARG A 46 -11.83 -4.64 0.98
C ARG A 46 -12.89 -4.92 -0.08
N ILE A 47 -12.78 -4.29 -1.25
CA ILE A 47 -13.68 -4.53 -2.39
C ILE A 47 -13.61 -6.00 -2.83
N ALA A 48 -12.40 -6.57 -2.95
CA ALA A 48 -12.24 -7.99 -3.30
C ALA A 48 -12.88 -8.93 -2.26
N ARG A 49 -12.81 -8.58 -0.97
CA ARG A 49 -13.46 -9.34 0.11
C ARG A 49 -14.99 -9.27 0.01
N GLU A 50 -15.54 -8.11 -0.34
CA GLU A 50 -16.98 -7.95 -0.57
C GLU A 50 -17.47 -8.74 -1.80
N ALA A 51 -16.58 -8.98 -2.78
CA ALA A 51 -16.83 -9.88 -3.90
C ALA A 51 -16.69 -11.38 -3.56
N GLY A 52 -16.44 -11.74 -2.30
CA GLY A 52 -16.36 -13.13 -1.84
C GLY A 52 -14.96 -13.76 -1.88
N HIS A 53 -13.92 -13.00 -2.20
CA HIS A 53 -12.53 -13.45 -2.12
C HIS A 53 -12.01 -13.36 -0.66
N GLN A 54 -10.91 -14.05 -0.36
CA GLN A 54 -10.25 -13.99 0.96
C GLN A 54 -8.87 -13.30 0.90
N PRO A 55 -8.78 -12.00 0.54
CA PRO A 55 -7.48 -11.35 0.36
C PRO A 55 -6.70 -11.17 1.66
N PHE A 56 -5.37 -11.20 1.58
CA PHE A 56 -4.47 -10.83 2.67
C PHE A 56 -4.38 -9.31 2.82
N VAL A 57 -5.47 -8.68 3.29
CA VAL A 57 -5.64 -7.21 3.36
C VAL A 57 -4.44 -6.53 4.04
N LEU A 58 -4.06 -7.01 5.23
CA LEU A 58 -2.99 -6.38 6.03
C LEU A 58 -1.63 -6.50 5.35
N ALA A 59 -1.29 -7.71 4.87
CA ALA A 59 -0.01 -7.95 4.23
C ALA A 59 0.12 -7.17 2.91
N GLY A 60 -0.93 -7.17 2.10
CA GLY A 60 -0.95 -6.44 0.83
C GLY A 60 -0.91 -4.93 1.03
N ALA A 61 -1.65 -4.37 2.00
CA ALA A 61 -1.57 -2.95 2.33
C ALA A 61 -0.20 -2.55 2.87
N ALA A 62 0.40 -3.37 3.74
CA ALA A 62 1.74 -3.13 4.27
C ALA A 62 2.80 -3.15 3.15
N LEU A 63 2.76 -4.14 2.25
CA LEU A 63 3.68 -4.20 1.13
C LEU A 63 3.52 -3.02 0.16
N ALA A 64 2.28 -2.62 -0.14
CA ALA A 64 2.01 -1.45 -0.97
C ALA A 64 2.59 -0.17 -0.36
N GLY A 65 2.44 0.02 0.96
CA GLY A 65 3.03 1.16 1.67
C GLY A 65 4.56 1.11 1.80
N LEU A 66 5.14 -0.09 1.89
CA LEU A 66 6.60 -0.26 1.95
C LEU A 66 7.29 0.08 0.63
N LEU A 67 6.63 -0.11 -0.52
CA LEU A 67 7.23 0.12 -1.84
C LEU A 67 7.83 1.53 -2.00
N PRO A 68 7.09 2.63 -1.76
CA PRO A 68 7.66 3.98 -1.82
C PRO A 68 8.85 4.20 -0.86
N ILE A 69 8.82 3.56 0.32
CA ILE A 69 9.90 3.68 1.31
C ILE A 69 11.17 2.98 0.82
N VAL A 70 11.03 1.76 0.26
CA VAL A 70 12.18 1.01 -0.29
C VAL A 70 12.80 1.76 -1.47
N VAL A 71 11.98 2.25 -2.40
CA VAL A 71 12.44 3.05 -3.56
C VAL A 71 13.17 4.31 -3.08
N HIS A 72 12.66 4.98 -2.05
CA HIS A 72 13.31 6.15 -1.47
C HIS A 72 14.66 5.79 -0.81
N GLY A 73 14.72 4.70 -0.05
CA GLY A 73 15.95 4.20 0.57
C GLY A 73 17.03 3.79 -0.44
N GLU A 74 16.62 3.21 -1.57
CA GLU A 74 17.51 2.88 -2.69
C GLU A 74 18.07 4.15 -3.33
N ARG A 75 17.22 5.16 -3.58
CA ARG A 75 17.65 6.48 -4.08
C ARG A 75 18.67 7.15 -3.15
N LEU A 76 18.52 7.00 -1.84
CA LEU A 76 19.48 7.52 -0.84
C LEU A 76 20.76 6.68 -0.72
N GLY A 77 20.81 5.50 -1.35
CA GLY A 77 21.96 4.59 -1.28
C GLY A 77 22.09 3.86 0.05
N VAL A 78 21.07 3.86 0.90
CA VAL A 78 21.04 3.16 2.21
C VAL A 78 21.01 1.64 2.01
N PHE A 79 20.45 1.20 0.90
CA PHE A 79 20.34 -0.20 0.52
C PHE A 79 20.42 -0.33 -1.01
N ARG A 80 21.06 -1.38 -1.49
CA ARG A 80 21.10 -1.74 -2.92
C ARG A 80 20.48 -3.12 -3.06
N GLY A 81 19.21 -3.18 -3.41
CA GLY A 81 18.54 -4.44 -3.72
C GLY A 81 17.72 -4.30 -4.97
N ASP A 82 17.71 -5.38 -5.75
CA ASP A 82 16.92 -5.47 -6.96
C ASP A 82 15.42 -5.52 -6.59
N LEU A 83 14.71 -4.41 -6.80
CA LEU A 83 13.27 -4.28 -6.55
C LEU A 83 12.45 -5.43 -7.16
N PRO A 84 12.68 -5.88 -8.42
CA PRO A 84 12.04 -7.06 -8.98
C PRO A 84 12.24 -8.32 -8.14
N THR A 85 13.47 -8.59 -7.68
CA THR A 85 13.77 -9.73 -6.81
C THR A 85 13.01 -9.62 -5.49
N LEU A 86 12.99 -8.46 -4.85
CA LEU A 86 12.23 -8.26 -3.61
C LEU A 86 10.72 -8.47 -3.80
N ALA A 87 10.16 -7.96 -4.90
CA ALA A 87 8.76 -8.15 -5.24
C ALA A 87 8.43 -9.62 -5.49
N LEU A 88 9.31 -10.36 -6.18
CA LEU A 88 9.17 -11.79 -6.40
C LEU A 88 9.21 -12.57 -5.08
N VAL A 89 10.18 -12.28 -4.22
CA VAL A 89 10.30 -12.92 -2.89
C VAL A 89 9.05 -12.66 -2.05
N ALA A 90 8.54 -11.42 -2.04
CA ALA A 90 7.32 -11.08 -1.32
C ALA A 90 6.09 -11.83 -1.88
N ALA A 91 5.96 -11.92 -3.21
CA ALA A 91 4.89 -12.68 -3.85
C ALA A 91 4.96 -14.17 -3.50
N LEU A 92 6.15 -14.78 -3.59
CA LEU A 92 6.38 -16.18 -3.21
C LEU A 92 6.07 -16.42 -1.73
N ALA A 93 6.45 -15.50 -0.85
CA ALA A 93 6.15 -15.60 0.58
C ALA A 93 4.64 -15.55 0.85
N ILE A 94 3.90 -14.68 0.15
CA ILE A 94 2.42 -14.62 0.25
C ILE A 94 1.80 -15.93 -0.26
N PHE A 95 2.25 -16.46 -1.39
CA PHE A 95 1.76 -17.74 -1.91
C PHE A 95 2.08 -18.90 -0.98
N ALA A 96 3.28 -18.94 -0.41
CA ALA A 96 3.62 -19.94 0.59
C ALA A 96 2.71 -19.81 1.81
N ALA A 97 2.50 -18.58 2.32
CA ALA A 97 1.59 -18.33 3.44
C ALA A 97 0.14 -18.72 3.14
N SER A 98 -0.32 -18.61 1.89
CA SER A 98 -1.69 -19.01 1.51
C SER A 98 -1.91 -20.51 1.63
N ILE A 99 -0.87 -21.32 1.36
CA ILE A 99 -0.92 -22.77 1.54
C ILE A 99 -1.18 -23.12 3.02
N TRP A 100 -0.41 -22.53 3.93
CA TRP A 100 -0.50 -22.85 5.36
C TRP A 100 -1.74 -22.28 6.04
N THR A 101 -2.21 -21.12 5.60
CA THR A 101 -3.35 -20.42 6.25
C THR A 101 -4.71 -20.89 5.76
N ARG A 102 -4.81 -21.46 4.55
CA ARG A 102 -6.09 -21.83 3.91
C ARG A 102 -6.29 -23.34 3.74
N TRP A 103 -5.34 -24.14 4.20
CA TRP A 103 -5.49 -25.58 4.38
C TRP A 103 -6.31 -25.86 5.64
N PRO A 104 -7.38 -26.69 5.64
CA PRO A 104 -7.78 -27.72 4.66
C PRO A 104 -9.01 -27.37 3.79
N GLU A 105 -9.55 -26.15 3.89
CA GLU A 105 -10.84 -25.78 3.28
C GLU A 105 -10.77 -25.51 1.76
N GLY A 106 -9.59 -25.60 1.14
CA GLY A 106 -9.44 -25.85 -0.30
C GLY A 106 -9.62 -24.64 -1.23
N ARG A 107 -9.53 -23.39 -0.75
CA ARG A 107 -9.53 -22.20 -1.63
C ARG A 107 -8.22 -21.42 -1.54
N PRO A 108 -7.16 -21.86 -2.25
CA PRO A 108 -5.85 -21.19 -2.25
C PRO A 108 -5.85 -19.81 -2.92
N ILE A 109 -6.97 -19.40 -3.53
CA ILE A 109 -7.22 -18.10 -4.16
C ILE A 109 -8.49 -17.46 -3.61
#